data_AF-A0A529M441-F1
#
_entry.id   AF-A0A529M441-F1
#
_cell.length_a   1.000
_cell.length_b   1.000
_cell.length_c   1.000
_cell.angle_alpha   90.00
_cell.angle_beta   90.00
_cell.angle_gamma   90.00
#
_symmetry.space_group_name_H-M   'P 1'
#
loop_
_entity.id
_entity.type
_entity.pdbx_description
1 polymer ?
#
loop_
_entity_poly.entity_id
_entity_poly.type
_entity_poly.pdbx_seq_one_letter_code
_entity_poly.pdbx_strand_id
1 'polypeptide(L)'
;THVETAAQMNQAVESLLPADAAIFVAAVADWRTANAAGEKIKKVAGKGPPSLQMVENPDILAGIGHHAQRPGLVVGFAAETQDLIANAEAKLKKKGADFIVA
;
A
#
# COMPACT_ATOMS: atom_id res chain seq x y z
N THR A 1 14.45 7.20 6.85
CA THR A 1 14.38 5.73 6.75
C THR A 1 14.18 5.35 5.30
N HIS A 2 14.92 4.38 4.77
CA HIS A 2 14.76 3.90 3.39
C HIS A 2 14.00 2.57 3.40
N VAL A 3 13.02 2.38 2.52
CA VAL A 3 12.17 1.18 2.42
C VAL A 3 12.00 0.78 0.95
N GLU A 4 11.90 -0.52 0.69
CA GLU A 4 11.81 -1.07 -0.67
C GLU A 4 10.51 -1.87 -0.90
N THR A 5 9.92 -2.42 0.17
CA THR A 5 8.71 -3.23 0.09
C THR A 5 7.54 -2.59 0.84
N ALA A 6 6.31 -2.93 0.44
CA ALA A 6 5.10 -2.48 1.14
C ALA A 6 5.10 -2.91 2.63
N ALA A 7 5.62 -4.09 2.94
CA ALA A 7 5.72 -4.56 4.33
C ALA A 7 6.71 -3.75 5.16
N GLN A 8 7.89 -3.43 4.59
CA GLN A 8 8.86 -2.53 5.23
C GLN A 8 8.28 -1.13 5.42
N MET A 9 7.56 -0.62 4.42
CA MET A 9 6.88 0.67 4.51
C MET A 9 5.82 0.66 5.61
N ASN A 10 5.01 -0.39 5.73
CA ASN A 10 4.01 -0.52 6.78
C ASN A 10 4.65 -0.43 8.17
N GLN A 11 5.69 -1.24 8.42
CA GLN A 11 6.40 -1.24 9.70
C GLN A 11 7.07 0.11 9.99
N ALA A 12 7.71 0.72 8.97
CA ALA A 12 8.35 2.01 9.12
C ALA A 12 7.35 3.11 9.49
N VAL A 13 6.19 3.15 8.82
CA VAL A 13 5.14 4.13 9.10
C VAL A 13 4.54 3.92 10.49
N GLU A 14 4.24 2.68 10.87
CA GLU A 14 3.72 2.37 12.22
C GLU A 14 4.69 2.80 13.32
N SER A 15 5.99 2.56 13.15
CA SER A 15 7.03 2.96 14.11
C SER A 15 7.20 4.48 14.29
N LEU A 16 6.65 5.28 13.38
CA LEU A 16 6.72 6.74 13.42
C LEU A 16 5.50 7.36 14.13
N LEU A 17 4.52 6.56 14.56
CA LEU A 17 3.42 7.04 15.37
C LEU A 17 3.83 7.25 16.84
N PRO A 18 3.25 8.25 17.53
CA PRO A 18 2.27 9.21 17.03
C PRO A 18 2.90 10.29 16.15
N ALA A 19 2.08 10.86 15.25
CA ALA A 19 2.46 11.99 14.41
C ALA A 19 1.28 12.97 14.30
N ASP A 20 1.56 14.24 14.01
CA ASP A 20 0.51 15.25 13.83
C ASP A 20 -0.24 15.06 12.49
N ALA A 21 0.50 14.70 11.44
CA ALA A 21 -0.03 14.48 10.10
C ALA A 21 0.69 13.33 9.37
N ALA A 22 -0.04 12.61 8.51
CA ALA A 22 0.50 11.60 7.60
C ALA A 22 -0.02 11.79 6.16
N ILE A 23 0.89 11.80 5.20
CA ILE A 23 0.61 12.07 3.78
C ILE A 23 1.13 10.88 2.94
N PHE A 24 0.20 10.10 2.38
CA PHE A 24 0.48 8.84 1.69
C PHE A 24 0.61 9.02 0.17
N VAL A 25 1.76 9.53 -0.26
CA VAL A 25 2.06 9.81 -1.68
C VAL A 25 2.60 8.58 -2.44
N ALA A 26 3.15 7.59 -1.72
CA ALA A 26 3.80 6.45 -2.36
C ALA A 26 2.80 5.60 -3.17
N ALA A 27 3.21 5.19 -4.38
CA ALA A 27 2.49 4.22 -5.18
C ALA A 27 2.76 2.80 -4.65
N VAL A 28 2.10 2.44 -3.54
CA VAL A 28 2.24 1.13 -2.90
C VAL A 28 1.51 0.08 -3.73
N ALA A 29 2.19 -1.02 -4.06
CA ALA A 29 1.57 -2.12 -4.80
C ALA A 29 0.52 -2.84 -3.93
N ASP A 30 -0.67 -3.09 -4.49
CA ASP A 30 -1.75 -3.81 -3.79
C ASP A 30 -1.41 -5.29 -3.52
N TRP A 31 -0.52 -5.87 -4.33
CA TRP A 31 -0.17 -7.29 -4.28
C TRP A 31 1.35 -7.50 -4.22
N ARG A 32 1.77 -8.61 -3.63
CA ARG A 32 3.14 -9.13 -3.70
C ARG A 32 3.12 -10.62 -4.07
N THR A 33 4.27 -11.14 -4.49
CA THR A 33 4.41 -12.60 -4.66
C THR A 33 4.28 -13.30 -3.31
N ALA A 34 3.54 -14.42 -3.27
CA ALA A 34 3.39 -15.25 -2.08
C ALA A 34 4.75 -15.84 -1.64
N ASN A 35 5.58 -16.20 -2.62
CA ASN A 35 6.87 -16.84 -2.43
C ASN A 35 7.96 -16.05 -3.16
N ALA A 36 8.61 -15.13 -2.46
CA ALA A 36 9.76 -14.40 -2.99
C ALA A 36 10.96 -15.35 -3.09
N ALA A 37 11.55 -15.48 -4.28
CA ALA A 37 12.76 -16.26 -4.48
C ALA A 37 14.00 -15.46 -4.03
N GLY A 38 14.83 -16.04 -3.16
CA GLY A 38 16.10 -15.42 -2.74
C GLY A 38 17.17 -15.39 -3.84
N GLU A 39 16.96 -16.16 -4.91
CA GLU A 39 17.85 -16.21 -6.07
C GLU A 39 17.06 -16.07 -7.38
N LYS A 40 17.77 -15.68 -8.43
CA LYS A 40 17.19 -15.57 -9.78
C LYS A 40 16.61 -16.91 -10.23
N ILE A 41 15.31 -16.94 -10.50
CA ILE A 41 14.62 -18.10 -11.07
C ILE A 41 15.19 -18.36 -12.48
N LYS A 42 15.85 -19.51 -12.65
CA LYS A 42 16.46 -19.91 -13.93
C LYS A 42 15.39 -20.43 -14.90
N LYS A 43 15.57 -20.13 -16.18
CA LYS A 43 14.77 -20.74 -17.24
C LYS A 43 15.13 -22.23 -17.32
N VAL A 44 14.13 -23.10 -17.37
CA VAL A 44 14.31 -24.53 -17.60
C VAL A 44 13.78 -24.85 -18.99
N ALA A 45 14.65 -25.37 -19.85
CA ALA A 45 14.27 -25.73 -21.22
C ALA A 45 13.11 -26.74 -21.21
N GLY A 46 12.11 -26.50 -22.05
CA GLY A 46 10.89 -27.32 -22.10
C GLY A 46 9.86 -27.06 -20.99
N LYS A 47 10.14 -26.17 -20.03
CA LYS A 47 9.14 -25.69 -19.06
C LYS A 47 8.67 -24.28 -19.42
N GLY A 48 7.36 -24.05 -19.29
CA GLY A 48 6.75 -22.73 -19.41
C GLY A 48 7.18 -21.79 -18.27
N PRO A 49 6.79 -20.49 -18.34
CA PRO A 49 7.07 -19.55 -17.27
C PRO A 49 6.46 -20.04 -15.94
N PRO A 50 7.12 -19.77 -14.80
CA PRO A 50 6.54 -20.09 -13.50
C PRO A 50 5.26 -19.27 -13.29
N SER A 51 4.27 -19.88 -12.66
CA SER A 51 3.11 -19.14 -12.15
C SER A 51 3.52 -18.33 -10.92
N LEU A 52 3.17 -17.05 -10.90
CA LEU A 52 3.32 -16.22 -9.71
C LEU A 52 2.03 -16.30 -8.90
N GLN A 53 2.09 -16.94 -7.74
CA GLN A 53 1.04 -16.83 -6.75
C GLN A 53 1.16 -15.45 -6.08
N MET A 54 0.07 -14.69 -6.07
CA MET A 54 0.01 -13.34 -5.52
C MET A 54 -0.77 -13.35 -4.22
N VAL A 55 -0.35 -12.54 -3.26
CA VAL A 55 -1.05 -12.25 -2.00
C VAL A 55 -1.15 -10.75 -1.80
N GLU A 56 -2.19 -10.30 -1.09
CA GLU A 56 -2.41 -8.88 -0.83
C GLU A 56 -1.30 -8.30 0.07
N ASN A 57 -0.92 -7.06 -0.21
CA ASN A 57 -0.10 -6.24 0.68
C ASN A 57 -0.94 -5.58 1.77
N PRO A 58 -0.32 -5.19 2.90
CA PRO A 58 -1.00 -4.40 3.90
C PRO A 58 -1.47 -3.07 3.31
N ASP A 59 -2.70 -2.70 3.64
CA ASP A 59 -3.30 -1.42 3.29
C ASP A 59 -2.83 -0.34 4.27
N ILE A 60 -1.64 0.22 4.02
CA ILE A 60 -0.95 1.12 4.96
C ILE A 60 -1.81 2.35 5.29
N LEU A 61 -2.44 2.94 4.28
CA LEU A 61 -3.30 4.12 4.49
C LEU A 61 -4.50 3.77 5.38
N ALA A 62 -5.19 2.65 5.13
CA ALA A 62 -6.28 2.23 6.00
C ALA A 62 -5.81 1.86 7.41
N GLY A 63 -4.67 1.17 7.52
CA GLY A 63 -4.06 0.80 8.80
C GLY A 63 -3.82 2.03 9.67
N ILE A 64 -3.28 3.10 9.09
CA ILE A 64 -3.01 4.36 9.81
C ILE A 64 -4.27 5.18 10.03
N GLY A 65 -5.16 5.27 9.04
CA GLY A 65 -6.43 5.99 9.13
C GLY A 65 -7.40 5.45 10.19
N HIS A 66 -7.21 4.20 10.63
CA HIS A 66 -7.99 3.56 11.70
C HIS A 66 -7.16 3.19 12.94
N HIS A 67 -5.90 3.66 13.03
CA HIS A 67 -5.00 3.30 14.12
C HIS A 67 -5.42 3.94 15.46
N ALA A 68 -5.12 3.30 16.59
CA ALA A 68 -5.38 3.86 17.92
C ALA A 68 -4.63 5.17 18.19
N GLN A 69 -3.48 5.35 17.53
CA GLN A 69 -2.66 6.57 17.52
C GLN A 69 -2.72 7.29 16.16
N ARG A 70 -3.90 7.25 15.51
CA ARG A 70 -4.11 7.92 14.21
C ARG A 70 -3.68 9.39 14.29
N PRO A 71 -2.91 9.90 13.30
CA PRO A 71 -2.60 11.32 13.20
C PRO A 71 -3.83 12.22 13.15
N GLY A 72 -3.67 13.47 13.57
CA GLY A 72 -4.73 14.48 13.49
C GLY A 72 -5.18 14.76 12.04
N LEU A 73 -4.25 14.62 11.08
CA LEU A 73 -4.50 14.76 9.65
C LEU A 73 -3.96 13.56 8.86
N VAL A 74 -4.83 12.90 8.08
CA VAL A 74 -4.47 11.78 7.20
C VAL A 74 -4.87 12.10 5.76
N VAL A 75 -3.88 12.14 4.86
CA VAL A 75 -4.06 12.45 3.44
C VAL A 75 -3.68 11.24 2.58
N GLY A 76 -4.61 10.77 1.77
CA GLY A 76 -4.36 9.77 0.73
C GLY A 76 -4.40 10.36 -0.68
N PHE A 77 -4.00 9.55 -1.66
CA PHE A 77 -4.06 9.90 -3.07
C PHE A 77 -4.90 8.86 -3.84
N ALA A 78 -5.57 9.31 -4.88
CA ALA A 78 -6.27 8.47 -5.84
C ALA A 78 -5.87 8.88 -7.26
N ALA A 79 -5.39 7.94 -8.06
CA ALA A 79 -5.22 8.14 -9.50
C ALA A 79 -6.12 7.12 -10.18
N GLU A 80 -7.36 7.52 -10.48
CA GLU A 80 -8.35 6.66 -11.14
C GLU A 80 -8.54 7.09 -12.59
N THR A 81 -8.75 6.14 -13.49
CA THR A 81 -9.04 6.42 -14.92
C THR A 81 -10.53 6.56 -15.21
N GLN A 82 -11.39 6.12 -14.28
CA GLN A 82 -12.84 6.09 -14.40
C GLN A 82 -13.49 6.44 -13.06
N ASP A 83 -14.66 7.08 -13.10
CA ASP A 83 -15.48 7.42 -11.92
C ASP A 83 -14.70 8.06 -10.76
N LEU A 84 -13.76 8.96 -11.09
CA LEU A 84 -12.77 9.52 -10.17
C LEU A 84 -13.37 10.00 -8.84
N ILE A 85 -14.43 10.82 -8.91
CA ILE A 85 -15.05 11.40 -7.71
C ILE A 85 -15.70 10.32 -6.84
N ALA A 86 -16.49 9.41 -7.42
CA ALA A 86 -17.16 8.35 -6.68
C ALA A 86 -16.14 7.40 -6.02
N ASN A 87 -15.08 7.04 -6.75
CA ASN A 87 -14.00 6.20 -6.24
C ASN A 87 -13.18 6.91 -5.16
N ALA A 88 -12.92 8.21 -5.30
CA ALA A 88 -12.24 9.01 -4.29
C ALA A 88 -13.06 9.13 -2.99
N GLU A 89 -14.37 9.36 -3.07
CA GLU A 89 -15.27 9.41 -1.90
C GLU A 89 -15.34 8.06 -1.19
N ALA A 90 -15.46 6.96 -1.94
CA ALA A 90 -15.45 5.62 -1.38
C ALA A 90 -14.11 5.31 -0.69
N LYS A 91 -12.99 5.71 -1.31
CA LYS A 91 -11.64 5.56 -0.77
C LYS A 91 -11.46 6.38 0.51
N LEU A 92 -11.89 7.65 0.53
CA LEU A 92 -11.84 8.51 1.71
C LEU A 92 -12.46 7.83 2.94
N LYS A 93 -13.71 7.33 2.79
CA LYS A 93 -14.45 6.66 3.85
C LYS A 93 -13.81 5.33 4.25
N LYS A 94 -13.51 4.46 3.27
CA LYS A 94 -12.94 3.13 3.52
C LYS A 94 -11.61 3.22 4.26
N LYS A 95 -10.77 4.19 3.88
CA LYS A 95 -9.40 4.33 4.38
C LYS A 95 -9.30 5.14 5.68
N GLY A 96 -10.37 5.79 6.12
CA GLY A 96 -10.33 6.65 7.31
C GLY A 96 -9.46 7.90 7.12
N ALA A 97 -9.34 8.39 5.89
CA ALA A 97 -8.57 9.60 5.57
C ALA A 97 -9.43 10.86 5.70
N ASP A 98 -8.79 11.99 5.97
CA ASP A 98 -9.43 13.32 6.00
C ASP A 98 -9.49 13.95 4.61
N PHE A 99 -8.47 13.67 3.78
CA PHE A 99 -8.45 14.08 2.38
C PHE A 99 -8.02 12.93 1.45
N ILE A 100 -8.60 12.90 0.27
CA ILE A 100 -8.09 12.18 -0.90
C ILE A 100 -7.80 13.21 -1.97
N VAL A 101 -6.53 13.29 -2.39
CA VAL A 101 -6.13 14.07 -3.56
C VAL A 101 -6.34 13.18 -4.79
N ALA A 102 -7.29 13.58 -5.65
CA ALA A 102 -7.79 12.81 -6.78
C ALA A 102 -7.51 13.53 -8.11
#